data_AF-A0A380EKC9-F1
#
_entry.id   AF-A0A380EKC9-F1
#
_cell.length_a   1.000
_cell.length_b   1.000
_cell.length_c   1.000
_cell.angle_alpha   90.00
_cell.angle_beta   90.00
_cell.angle_gamma   90.00
#
_symmetry.space_group_name_H-M   'P 1'
#
loop_
_entity.id
_entity.type
_entity.pdbx_description
1 polymer ?
#
loop_
_entity_poly.entity_id
_entity_poly.type
_entity_poly.pdbx_seq_one_letter_code
_entity_poly.pdbx_strand_id
1 'polypeptide(L)' 'MNAIGISVAHTALNLNVKAIVAATESGSTARTISKYRPHSDIIAVTPSEENCTSMFNWFGEFNL' A
#
# COMPACT_ATOMS: atom_id res chain seq x y z
N MET A 1 8.27 12.86 -2.53
CA MET A 1 7.11 12.33 -3.29
C MET A 1 5.95 12.11 -2.33
N ASN A 2 4.99 13.04 -2.24
CA ASN A 2 3.83 12.90 -1.34
C ASN A 2 2.48 13.11 -2.03
N ALA A 3 2.46 13.69 -3.24
CA ALA A 3 1.24 13.93 -4.00
C ALA A 3 0.49 12.64 -4.38
N ILE A 4 1.23 11.58 -4.73
CA ILE A 4 0.64 10.29 -5.12
C ILE A 4 -0.06 9.62 -3.93
N GLY A 5 0.56 9.63 -2.74
CA GLY A 5 -0.04 9.06 -1.53
C GLY A 5 -1.35 9.73 -1.14
N ILE A 6 -1.38 11.07 -1.17
CA ILE A 6 -2.58 11.86 -0.88
C ILE A 6 -3.67 11.58 -1.91
N SER A 7 -3.33 11.62 -3.21
CA SER A 7 -4.30 11.37 -4.28
C SER A 7 -4.92 9.98 -4.17
N VAL A 8 -4.11 8.96 -3.89
CA VAL A 8 -4.58 7.57 -3.73
C VAL A 8 -5.47 7.44 -2.50
N ALA A 9 -5.07 8.01 -1.36
CA ALA A 9 -5.88 8.00 -0.15
C ALA A 9 -7.24 8.69 -0.34
N HIS A 10 -7.25 9.86 -0.98
CA HIS A 10 -8.49 10.59 -1.28
C HIS A 10 -9.40 9.81 -2.24
N THR A 11 -8.80 9.18 -3.25
CA THR A 11 -9.52 8.34 -4.22
C THR A 11 -10.11 7.12 -3.54
N ALA A 12 -9.34 6.44 -2.68
CA ALA A 12 -9.78 5.24 -1.98
C ALA A 12 -10.91 5.53 -0.98
N LEU A 13 -10.84 6.65 -0.27
CA LEU A 13 -11.92 7.12 0.62
C LEU A 13 -13.20 7.46 -0.16
N ASN A 14 -13.07 8.14 -1.30
CA ASN A 14 -14.21 8.58 -2.09
C ASN A 14 -14.89 7.44 -2.87
N LEU A 15 -14.11 6.47 -3.34
CA LEU A 15 -14.60 5.34 -4.14
C LEU A 15 -14.93 4.10 -3.31
N ASN A 16 -14.74 4.16 -1.98
CA ASN A 16 -14.98 3.05 -1.04
C ASN A 16 -14.42 1.72 -1.56
N VAL A 17 -13.17 1.77 -2.05
CA VAL A 17 -12.51 0.63 -2.69
C VAL A 17 -12.17 -0.42 -1.64
N LYS A 18 -12.28 -1.70 -2.01
CA LYS A 18 -11.95 -2.80 -1.10
C LYS A 18 -10.44 -2.96 -0.90
N ALA A 19 -9.66 -2.74 -1.96
CA ALA A 19 -8.21 -2.88 -1.93
C ALA A 19 -7.48 -1.87 -2.84
N ILE A 20 -6.25 -1.51 -2.46
CA ILE A 20 -5.30 -0.67 -3.19
C ILE A 20 -4.09 -1.53 -3.52
N VAL A 21 -3.75 -1.66 -4.80
CA VAL A 21 -2.55 -2.39 -5.23
C VAL A 21 -1.41 -1.40 -5.47
N ALA A 22 -0.29 -1.57 -4.76
CA ALA A 22 0.89 -0.72 -4.86
C ALA A 22 2.08 -1.51 -5.41
N ALA A 23 2.38 -1.33 -6.71
CA ALA A 23 3.60 -1.84 -7.31
C ALA A 23 4.79 -0.98 -6.89
N THR A 24 5.81 -1.58 -6.28
CA THR A 24 6.98 -0.87 -5.77
C THR A 24 8.19 -1.79 -5.72
N GLU A 25 9.36 -1.32 -6.13
CA GLU A 25 10.59 -2.12 -5.96
C GLU A 25 11.04 -2.17 -4.50
N SER A 26 11.09 -1.02 -3.83
CA SER A 26 11.70 -0.86 -2.49
C SER A 26 10.70 -0.72 -1.33
N GLY A 27 9.40 -0.88 -1.57
CA GLY A 27 8.36 -0.64 -0.55
C GLY A 27 8.02 0.83 -0.26
N SER A 28 8.73 1.79 -0.84
CA SER A 28 8.56 3.22 -0.54
C SER A 28 7.16 3.77 -0.89
N THR A 29 6.57 3.33 -2.00
CA THR A 29 5.22 3.71 -2.41
C THR A 29 4.17 3.12 -1.46
N ALA A 30 4.26 1.82 -1.18
CA ALA A 30 3.34 1.14 -0.28
C ALA A 30 3.40 1.79 1.12
N ARG A 31 4.60 2.07 1.64
CA ARG A 31 4.80 2.76 2.91
C ARG A 31 4.21 4.17 2.95
N THR A 32 4.29 4.90 1.83
CA THR A 32 3.70 6.23 1.71
C THR A 32 2.18 6.15 1.80
N ILE A 33 1.56 5.15 1.17
CA ILE A 33 0.11 4.93 1.22
C ILE A 33 -0.33 4.47 2.61
N SER A 34 0.39 3.56 3.27
CA SER A 34 0.03 3.08 4.63
C SER A 34 -0.03 4.18 5.67
N LYS A 35 0.79 5.23 5.54
CA LYS A 35 0.80 6.37 6.46
C LYS A 35 -0.55 7.09 6.51
N TYR A 36 -1.31 7.04 5.42
CA TYR A 36 -2.63 7.66 5.34
C TYR A 36 -3.74 6.75 5.89
N ARG A 37 -3.42 5.49 6.26
CA ARG A 37 -4.34 4.48 6.81
C ARG A 37 -5.72 4.48 6.14
N PRO A 38 -5.78 4.21 4.82
CA PRO A 38 -7.06 4.09 4.14
C PRO A 38 -7.86 2.93 4.75
N HIS A 39 -9.19 3.05 4.77
CA HIS A 39 -10.14 2.01 5.21
C HIS A 39 -10.16 0.76 4.29
N SER A 40 -9.24 0.70 3.32
CA SER A 40 -9.13 -0.30 2.28
C SER A 40 -7.82 -1.06 2.41
N ASP A 41 -7.84 -2.34 2.11
CA ASP A 41 -6.66 -3.20 2.19
C ASP A 41 -5.56 -2.74 1.23
N ILE A 42 -4.29 -2.68 1.65
CA ILE A 42 -3.16 -2.34 0.78
C ILE A 42 -2.37 -3.59 0.39
N ILE A 43 -2.47 -4.00 -0.87
CA ILE A 43 -1.69 -5.11 -1.44
C ILE A 43 -0.45 -4.54 -2.10
N ALA A 44 0.72 -4.91 -1.61
CA ALA A 44 1.97 -4.39 -2.15
C ALA A 44 2.69 -5.45 -2.99
N VAL A 45 3.03 -5.09 -4.23
CA VAL A 45 3.64 -6.00 -5.21
C VAL A 45 5.06 -5.52 -5.51
N THR A 46 6.05 -6.40 -5.31
CA THR A 46 7.46 -6.11 -5.60
C THR A 46 8.09 -7.28 -6.35
N PRO A 47 8.98 -7.03 -7.32
CA PRO A 47 9.77 -8.08 -7.96
C PRO A 47 10.92 -8.61 -7.08
N SER A 48 11.21 -7.97 -5.94
CA SER A 48 12.29 -8.37 -5.02
C SER A 48 11.73 -9.12 -3.80
N GLU A 49 12.03 -10.41 -3.69
CA GLU A 49 11.59 -11.26 -2.56
C GLU A 49 12.05 -10.73 -1.19
N GLU A 50 13.26 -10.16 -1.13
CA GLU A 50 13.82 -9.56 0.09
C GLU A 50 12.94 -8.40 0.58
N ASN A 51 12.53 -7.53 -0.35
CA ASN A 51 11.66 -6.40 -0.02
C ASN A 51 10.24 -6.86 0.32
N CYS A 52 9.74 -7.94 -0.30
CA CYS A 52 8.43 -8.51 -0.02
C CYS A 52 8.30 -8.93 1.45
N THR A 53 9.30 -9.64 1.97
CA THR A 53 9.33 -10.12 3.36
C THR A 53 9.36 -8.95 4.35
N SER A 54 10.17 -7.93 4.07
CA SER A 54 10.24 -6.72 4.91
C SER A 54 8.90 -5.96 4.96
N MET A 55 8.12 -6.02 3.87
CA MET A 55 6.85 -5.32 3.73
C MET A 55 5.72 -6.02 4.50
N PHE A 56 5.74 -7.34 4.66
CA PHE A 56 4.72 -8.08 5.42
C PHE A 56 4.50 -7.53 6.84
N ASN A 57 5.58 -7.15 7.53
CA ASN A 57 5.54 -6.57 8.88
C ASN A 57 4.88 -5.18 8.96
N TRP A 58 4.73 -4.48 7.83
CA TRP A 58 4.09 -3.16 7.78
C TRP A 58 2.59 -3.23 7.52
N PHE A 59 2.12 -4.34 6.93
CA PHE A 59 0.75 -4.46 6.45
C PHE A 59 -0.10 -5.43 7.25
N GLY A 60 0.49 -6.27 8.12
CA GLY A 60 -0.22 -7.05 9.14
C GLY A 60 -1.31 -7.99 8.60
N GLU A 61 -1.00 -9.28 8.50
CA GLU A 61 -1.92 -10.38 8.16
C GLU A 61 -2.94 -10.09 7.05
N PHE A 62 -2.49 -10.23 5.80
CA PHE A 62 -3.39 -10.51 4.69
C PHE A 62 -3.77 -12.00 4.72
N ASN A 63 -4.90 -12.32 5.33
CA ASN A 63 -5.57 -13.59 5.05
C ASN A 63 -6.20 -13.46 3.64
N LEU A 64 -5.71 -14.27 2.71
CA LEU A 64 -6.32 -14.49 1.39
C LEU A 64 -7.71 -15.14 1.51
#